data_AF-A0A4R1QCZ3-F1
#
_entry.id   AF-A0A4R1QCZ3-F1
#
_cell.length_a   1.000
_cell.length_b   1.000
_cell.length_c   1.000
_cell.angle_alpha   90.00
_cell.angle_beta   90.00
_cell.angle_gamma   90.00
#
_symmetry.space_group_name_H-M   'P 1'
#
loop_
_entity.id
_entity.type
_entity.pdbx_description
1 polymer ?
#
loop_
_entity_poly.entity_id
_entity_poly.type
_entity_poly.pdbx_seq_one_letter_code
_entity_poly.pdbx_strand_id
1 'polypeptide(L)'
;MNIYHKIVQQKIKSLTADELMTYGKEYGITLSKEEAIKIIELIRKETIDVFNAEERIKWIRELAKLTSPQIAKQANELLRQFVK
;
A
#
# COMPACT_ATOMS: atom_id res chain seq x y z
N MET A 1 3.37 -16.39 -13.37
CA MET A 1 2.88 -14.99 -13.26
C MET A 1 1.59 -14.86 -14.05
N ASN A 2 0.47 -14.59 -13.39
CA ASN A 2 -0.87 -14.64 -14.00
C ASN A 2 -1.39 -13.23 -14.34
N ILE A 3 -2.34 -13.09 -15.28
CA ILE A 3 -2.83 -11.77 -15.75
C ILE A 3 -3.38 -10.93 -14.58
N TYR A 4 -4.05 -11.58 -13.63
CA TYR A 4 -4.54 -10.95 -12.39
C TYR A 4 -3.43 -10.24 -11.60
N HIS A 5 -2.25 -10.86 -11.44
CA HIS A 5 -1.12 -10.27 -10.72
C HIS A 5 -0.65 -8.98 -11.41
N LYS A 6 -0.59 -8.97 -12.74
CA LYS A 6 -0.18 -7.79 -13.52
C LYS A 6 -1.17 -6.63 -13.36
N ILE A 7 -2.47 -6.93 -13.36
CA ILE A 7 -3.52 -5.92 -13.18
C ILE A 7 -3.43 -5.29 -11.79
N VAL A 8 -3.34 -6.12 -10.74
CA VAL A 8 -3.22 -5.63 -9.35
C VAL A 8 -1.95 -4.80 -9.18
N GLN A 9 -0.83 -5.25 -9.73
CA GLN A 9 0.43 -4.52 -9.62
C GLN A 9 0.42 -3.20 -10.40
N GLN A 10 -0.22 -3.15 -11.57
CA GLN A 10 -0.45 -1.88 -12.27
C GLN A 10 -1.35 -0.94 -11.47
N LYS A 11 -2.43 -1.46 -10.88
CA LYS A 11 -3.37 -0.67 -10.07
C LYS A 11 -2.70 -0.04 -8.85
N ILE A 12 -1.82 -0.78 -8.18
CA ILE A 12 -1.03 -0.28 -7.05
C ILE A 12 -0.02 0.79 -7.50
N LYS A 13 0.62 0.60 -8.66
CA LYS A 13 1.54 1.60 -9.23
C LYS A 13 0.85 2.89 -9.65
N SER A 14 -0.36 2.80 -10.19
CA SER A 14 -1.16 3.95 -10.60
C SER A 14 -1.94 4.61 -9.46
N LEU A 15 -1.97 4.00 -8.28
CA LEU A 15 -2.74 4.47 -7.14
C LEU A 15 -2.31 5.89 -6.76
N THR A 16 -3.30 6.75 -6.53
CA THR A 16 -3.10 8.12 -6.03
C THR A 16 -3.34 8.22 -4.54
N ALA A 17 -2.85 9.30 -3.92
CA ALA A 17 -3.07 9.54 -2.49
C ALA A 17 -4.57 9.67 -2.17
N ASP A 18 -5.34 10.35 -3.02
CA ASP A 18 -6.79 10.52 -2.84
C ASP A 18 -7.54 9.19 -3.00
N GLU A 19 -7.16 8.34 -3.96
CA GLU A 19 -7.71 6.98 -4.08
C GLU A 19 -7.36 6.12 -2.85
N LEU A 20 -6.11 6.17 -2.38
CA LEU A 20 -5.68 5.46 -1.19
C LEU A 20 -6.45 5.90 0.06
N MET A 21 -6.72 7.20 0.21
CA MET A 21 -7.57 7.73 1.28
C MET A 21 -9.02 7.26 1.15
N THR A 22 -9.54 7.20 -0.08
CA THR A 22 -10.91 6.74 -0.35
C THR A 22 -11.06 5.26 -0.02
N TYR A 23 -10.16 4.41 -0.52
CA TYR A 23 -10.12 2.99 -0.17
C TYR A 23 -9.91 2.80 1.33
N GLY A 24 -9.02 3.58 1.95
CA GLY A 24 -8.83 3.57 3.39
C GLY A 24 -10.16 3.74 4.12
N LYS A 25 -10.94 4.76 3.78
CA LYS A 25 -12.25 5.01 4.40
C LYS A 25 -13.21 3.83 4.24
N GLU A 26 -13.25 3.18 3.08
CA GLU A 26 -14.10 1.99 2.84
C GLU A 26 -13.77 0.83 3.78
N TYR A 27 -12.50 0.72 4.21
CA TYR A 27 -12.04 -0.29 5.17
C TYR A 27 -11.94 0.22 6.62
N GLY A 28 -12.48 1.40 6.93
CA GLY A 28 -12.41 2.00 8.28
C GLY A 28 -11.03 2.55 8.66
N ILE A 29 -10.18 2.80 7.66
CA ILE A 29 -8.83 3.34 7.77
C ILE A 29 -8.89 4.85 7.47
N THR A 30 -8.68 5.67 8.50
CA THR A 30 -8.51 7.11 8.33
C THR A 30 -7.05 7.42 8.07
N LEU A 31 -6.75 7.91 6.86
CA LEU A 31 -5.43 8.39 6.45
C LEU A 31 -5.50 9.90 6.16
N SER A 32 -4.50 10.64 6.61
CA SER A 32 -4.27 12.02 6.19
C SER A 32 -3.71 12.05 4.77
N LYS A 33 -3.87 13.19 4.10
CA LYS A 33 -3.32 13.38 2.75
C LYS A 33 -1.80 13.23 2.71
N GLU A 34 -1.10 13.72 3.74
CA GLU A 34 0.35 13.62 3.85
C GLU A 34 0.79 12.16 4.06
N GLU A 35 0.04 11.40 4.86
CA GLU A 35 0.29 9.97 5.09
C GLU A 35 0.10 9.18 3.80
N ALA A 36 -0.99 9.45 3.08
CA ALA A 36 -1.29 8.80 1.81
C ALA A 36 -0.25 9.10 0.74
N ILE A 37 0.23 10.35 0.65
CA ILE A 37 1.32 10.72 -0.27
C ILE A 37 2.58 9.92 0.06
N LYS A 38 3.00 9.87 1.33
CA LYS A 38 4.21 9.12 1.73
C LYS A 38 4.10 7.63 1.42
N ILE A 39 2.93 7.02 1.64
CA ILE A 39 2.67 5.62 1.27
C ILE A 39 2.87 5.43 -0.24
N ILE A 40 2.23 6.27 -1.07
CA ILE A 40 2.30 6.17 -2.53
C ILE A 40 3.74 6.38 -3.04
N GLU A 41 4.48 7.34 -2.49
CA GLU A 41 5.88 7.57 -2.85
C GLU A 41 6.76 6.34 -2.59
N LEU A 42 6.56 5.67 -1.44
CA LEU A 42 7.25 4.43 -1.12
C LEU A 42 6.87 3.27 -2.06
N ILE A 43 5.57 3.09 -2.33
CA ILE A 43 5.07 2.08 -3.27
C ILE A 43 5.62 2.28 -4.69
N ARG A 44 5.84 3.53 -5.10
CA ARG A 44 6.37 3.83 -6.43
C ARG A 44 7.89 3.69 -6.50
N LYS A 45 8.58 3.98 -5.39
CA LYS A 45 10.04 3.90 -5.30
C LYS A 45 10.54 2.46 -5.29
N GLU A 46 9.88 1.57 -4.55
CA GLU A 46 10.17 0.15 -4.59
C GLU A 46 9.16 -0.57 -5.50
N THR A 47 9.62 -1.32 -6.49
CA THR A 47 8.72 -2.20 -7.25
C THR A 47 8.37 -3.40 -6.38
N ILE A 48 7.43 -3.21 -5.45
CA ILE A 48 7.00 -4.26 -4.53
C ILE A 48 6.10 -5.23 -5.28
N ASP A 49 6.43 -6.51 -5.22
CA ASP A 49 5.48 -7.57 -5.48
C ASP A 49 4.59 -7.74 -4.24
N VAL A 50 3.39 -7.18 -4.32
CA VAL A 50 2.41 -7.30 -3.23
C VAL A 50 1.91 -8.73 -3.02
N PHE A 51 2.19 -9.67 -3.94
CA PHE A 51 1.85 -11.07 -3.74
C PHE A 51 2.95 -11.82 -2.97
N ASN A 52 4.20 -11.33 -3.03
CA ASN A 52 5.31 -11.85 -2.25
C ASN A 52 5.21 -11.39 -0.78
N ALA A 53 5.07 -12.35 0.13
CA ALA A 53 4.94 -12.06 1.56
C ALA A 53 6.18 -11.40 2.17
N GLU A 54 7.38 -11.79 1.73
CA GLU A 54 8.63 -11.23 2.24
C GLU A 54 8.81 -9.78 1.80
N GLU A 55 8.51 -9.47 0.54
CA GLU A 55 8.55 -8.10 0.02
C GLU A 55 7.52 -7.21 0.69
N ARG A 56 6.28 -7.69 0.90
CA ARG A 56 5.28 -6.95 1.70
C ARG A 56 5.80 -6.64 3.09
N ILE A 57 6.35 -7.63 3.81
CA ILE A 57 6.83 -7.42 5.18
C ILE A 57 7.97 -6.40 5.21
N LYS A 58 8.91 -6.47 4.26
CA LYS A 58 10.00 -5.50 4.14
C LYS A 58 9.44 -4.10 3.92
N TRP A 59 8.53 -3.94 2.97
CA TRP A 59 7.91 -2.66 2.66
C TRP A 59 7.16 -2.06 3.85
N ILE A 60 6.36 -2.87 4.56
CA ILE A 60 5.64 -2.42 5.76
C ILE A 60 6.61 -1.94 6.85
N ARG A 61 7.76 -2.61 7.02
CA ARG A 61 8.79 -2.15 7.96
C ARG A 61 9.43 -0.84 7.51
N GLU A 62 9.70 -0.66 6.23
CA GLU A 62 10.26 0.61 5.71
C GLU A 62 9.26 1.76 5.88
N LEU A 63 7.99 1.50 5.57
CA LEU A 63 6.91 2.44 5.78
C LEU A 63 6.76 2.81 7.26
N ALA A 64 6.84 1.84 8.18
CA ALA A 64 6.78 2.10 9.62
C ALA A 64 7.91 3.00 10.12
N LYS A 65 9.11 2.88 9.53
CA LYS A 65 10.28 3.70 9.86
C LYS A 65 10.14 5.14 9.36
N LEU A 66 9.54 5.33 8.18
CA LEU A 66 9.43 6.63 7.50
C LEU A 66 8.17 7.41 7.91
N THR A 67 7.17 6.72 8.42
CA THR A 67 5.87 7.29 8.78
C THR A 67 5.56 7.03 10.25
N SER A 68 4.59 6.18 10.55
CA SER A 68 4.26 5.74 11.90
C SER A 68 3.86 4.27 11.89
N PRO A 69 3.94 3.57 13.03
CA PRO A 69 3.45 2.19 13.14
C PRO A 69 1.97 2.05 12.78
N GLN A 70 1.18 3.10 13.02
CA GLN A 70 -0.25 3.12 12.72
C GLN A 70 -0.50 3.15 11.20
N ILE A 71 0.21 4.01 10.48
CA ILE A 71 0.14 4.12 9.01
C ILE A 71 0.62 2.82 8.36
N ALA A 72 1.71 2.24 8.86
CA ALA A 72 2.21 0.96 8.37
C ALA A 72 1.20 -0.18 8.58
N LYS A 73 0.52 -0.20 9.73
CA LYS A 73 -0.55 -1.17 10.00
C LYS A 73 -1.72 -0.99 9.03
N GLN A 74 -2.15 0.25 8.80
CA GLN A 74 -3.23 0.58 7.87
C GLN A 74 -2.87 0.17 6.42
N ALA A 75 -1.66 0.47 5.97
CA ALA A 75 -1.16 0.06 4.67
C ALA A 75 -1.09 -1.47 4.51
N ASN A 76 -0.69 -2.19 5.56
CA ASN A 76 -0.69 -3.66 5.56
C ASN A 76 -2.10 -4.23 5.38
N GLU A 77 -3.08 -3.67 6.08
CA GLU A 77 -4.47 -4.11 5.93
C GLU A 77 -5.01 -3.81 4.53
N LEU A 78 -4.71 -2.64 3.96
CA LEU A 78 -5.05 -2.30 2.57
C LEU A 78 -4.43 -3.30 1.58
N LEU A 79 -3.13 -3.58 1.67
CA LEU A 79 -2.46 -4.54 0.78
C LEU A 79 -3.06 -5.94 0.90
N ARG A 80 -3.44 -6.38 2.11
CA ARG A 80 -4.11 -7.68 2.29
C ARG A 80 -5.46 -7.76 1.57
N GLN A 81 -6.18 -6.65 1.40
CA GLN A 81 -7.44 -6.64 0.64
C GLN A 81 -7.20 -6.78 -0.88
N PHE A 82 -6.10 -6.24 -1.40
CA PHE A 82 -5.75 -6.37 -2.82
C PHE A 82 -5.24 -7.77 -3.22
N VAL A 83 -4.77 -8.54 -2.23
CA VAL A 83 -4.11 -9.85 -2.43
C VAL A 83 -5.04 -11.03 -2.05
N LYS A 84 -6.23 -10.74 -1.55
CA LYS A 84 -7.19 -11.73 -1.07
C LYS A 84 -7.88 -12.50 -2.19
#